data_AF-A0A2D4JIJ3-F1
#
_entry.id   AF-A0A2D4JIJ3-F1
#
_cell.length_a   1.000
_cell.length_b   1.000
_cell.length_c   1.000
_cell.angle_alpha   90.00
_cell.angle_beta   90.00
_cell.angle_gamma   90.00
#
_symmetry.space_group_name_H-M   'P 1'
#
loop_
_entity.id
_entity.type
_entity.pdbx_description
1 polymer ?
#
loop_
_entity_poly.entity_id
_entity_poly.type
_entity_poly.pdbx_seq_one_letter_code
_entity_poly.pdbx_strand_id
1 'polypeptide(L)'
;MPNTLQRQVVALASIISWGNLRSLSQHPRICSFIRGAKNIWPPVIHCYPTWELEKVLSALTTGPFKPLRTTSLHFLTYKVVFLLAIASARRILELAALSVRKGLCIFHHDRVVLCPDPTFMPKINSVFHRAQELILPNFCS
;
A
#
# COMPACT_ATOMS: atom_id res chain seq x y z
N MET A 1 -8.72 -18.94 6.01
CA MET A 1 -8.96 -19.78 7.20
C MET A 1 -7.68 -20.19 7.96
N PRO A 2 -6.59 -20.64 7.31
CA PRO A 2 -5.41 -21.14 8.04
C PRO A 2 -4.70 -20.10 8.92
N ASN A 3 -4.68 -18.84 8.49
CA ASN A 3 -4.09 -17.73 9.26
C ASN A 3 -4.88 -17.42 10.54
N THR A 4 -6.19 -17.67 10.54
CA THR A 4 -7.05 -17.48 11.71
C THR A 4 -6.79 -18.56 12.76
N LEU A 5 -6.68 -19.82 12.34
CA LEU A 5 -6.30 -20.93 13.23
C LEU A 5 -4.92 -20.71 13.85
N GLN A 6 -3.95 -20.26 13.06
CA GLN A 6 -2.62 -19.95 13.57
C GLN A 6 -2.65 -18.81 14.60
N ARG A 7 -3.47 -17.77 14.38
CA ARG A 7 -3.69 -16.69 15.36
C ARG A 7 -4.36 -17.18 16.65
N GLN A 8 -5.36 -18.07 16.54
CA GLN A 8 -6.04 -18.65 17.71
C GLN A 8 -5.09 -19.51 18.56
N VAL A 9 -4.25 -20.33 17.92
CA VAL A 9 -3.24 -21.14 18.61
C VAL A 9 -2.23 -20.26 19.35
N VAL A 10 -1.79 -19.16 18.73
CA VAL A 10 -0.89 -18.19 19.38
C VAL A 10 -1.57 -17.49 20.55
N ALA A 11 -2.83 -17.08 20.41
CA ALA A 11 -3.60 -16.47 21.49
C ALA A 11 -3.76 -17.43 22.68
N LEU A 12 -4.15 -18.68 22.44
CA LEU A 12 -4.23 -19.71 23.47
C LEU A 12 -2.86 -19.99 24.11
N ALA A 13 -1.80 -20.05 23.32
CA ALA A 13 -0.45 -20.24 23.83
C ALA A 13 -0.05 -19.12 24.81
N SER A 14 -0.42 -17.85 24.54
CA SER A 14 -0.11 -16.73 25.44
C SER A 14 -0.85 -16.78 26.78
N ILE A 15 -2.10 -17.28 26.79
CA ILE A 15 -2.88 -17.45 28.02
C ILE A 15 -2.33 -18.61 28.85
N ILE A 16 -1.95 -19.71 28.18
CA ILE A 16 -1.50 -20.93 28.84
C ILE A 16 -0.02 -20.82 29.30
N SER A 17 0.81 -20.04 28.62
CA SER A 17 2.20 -19.78 29.04
C SER A 17 2.30 -19.01 30.36
N TRP A 18 1.22 -18.37 30.81
CA TRP A 18 1.12 -17.80 32.16
C TRP A 18 1.18 -18.89 33.26
N GLY A 19 0.84 -20.14 32.93
CA GLY A 19 0.96 -21.30 33.81
C GLY A 19 1.92 -22.35 33.27
N ASN A 20 3.23 -22.14 33.41
CA ASN A 20 4.33 -23.12 33.26
C ASN A 20 4.37 -24.08 32.04
N LEU A 21 3.47 -23.96 31.05
CA LEU A 21 3.44 -24.81 29.86
C LEU A 21 4.26 -24.15 28.75
N ARG A 22 5.35 -24.81 28.34
CA ARG A 22 6.16 -24.39 27.19
C ARG A 22 5.30 -24.26 25.94
N SER A 23 5.66 -23.32 25.08
CA SER A 23 4.88 -22.81 23.95
C SER A 23 4.12 -23.88 23.16
N LEU A 24 2.79 -23.90 23.35
CA LEU A 24 1.84 -24.80 22.70
C LEU A 24 1.98 -24.82 21.17
N SER A 25 2.43 -23.71 20.57
CA SER A 25 2.71 -23.57 19.14
C SER A 25 3.85 -24.44 18.61
N GLN A 26 4.73 -24.94 19.48
CA GLN A 26 5.84 -25.82 19.11
C GLN A 26 5.49 -27.30 19.26
N HIS A 27 4.31 -27.63 19.79
CA HIS A 27 3.91 -29.02 19.98
C HIS A 27 3.71 -29.72 18.62
N PRO A 28 4.37 -30.87 18.37
CA PRO A 28 4.40 -31.51 17.05
C PRO A 28 3.00 -31.83 16.50
N ARG A 29 2.05 -32.22 17.36
CA ARG A 29 0.65 -32.47 16.95
C ARG A 29 -0.06 -31.22 16.42
N ILE A 30 0.21 -30.06 17.01
CA ILE A 30 -0.41 -28.79 16.61
C ILE A 30 0.19 -28.32 15.30
N CYS A 31 1.51 -28.45 15.14
CA CYS A 31 2.19 -28.20 13.87
C CYS A 31 1.64 -29.08 12.74
N SER A 32 1.48 -30.39 12.98
CA SER A 32 0.90 -31.32 12.00
C SER A 32 -0.56 -30.99 11.68
N PHE A 33 -1.37 -30.64 12.67
CA PHE A 33 -2.75 -30.20 12.48
C PHE A 33 -2.85 -28.93 11.63
N ILE A 34 -2.07 -27.89 11.96
CA ILE A 34 -2.02 -26.63 11.19
C ILE A 34 -1.53 -26.89 9.76
N ARG A 35 -0.53 -27.75 9.58
CA ARG A 35 -0.02 -28.14 8.26
C ARG A 35 -1.11 -28.86 7.46
N GLY A 36 -1.83 -29.80 8.06
CA GLY A 36 -2.98 -30.47 7.44
C GLY A 36 -4.08 -29.49 7.05
N ALA A 37 -4.44 -28.57 7.95
CA ALA A 37 -5.43 -27.52 7.67
C ALA A 37 -4.99 -26.59 6.52
N LYS A 38 -3.71 -26.22 6.44
CA LYS A 38 -3.13 -25.46 5.32
C LYS A 38 -3.16 -26.23 4.01
N ASN A 39 -3.00 -27.56 4.05
CA ASN A 39 -3.05 -28.40 2.86
C ASN A 39 -4.47 -28.58 2.33
N ILE A 40 -5.45 -28.73 3.22
CA ILE A 40 -6.88 -28.81 2.84
C ILE A 40 -7.37 -27.45 2.32
N TRP A 41 -6.88 -26.36 2.91
CA TRP A 41 -7.28 -25.00 2.56
C TRP A 41 -6.06 -24.15 2.21
N PRO A 42 -5.44 -24.38 1.03
CA PRO A 42 -4.31 -23.57 0.61
C PRO A 42 -4.71 -22.09 0.58
N PRO A 43 -3.82 -21.16 0.99
CA PRO A 43 -4.11 -19.75 0.89
C PRO A 43 -4.34 -19.41 -0.58
N VAL A 44 -5.50 -18.80 -0.88
CA VAL A 44 -5.77 -18.27 -2.21
C VAL A 44 -4.78 -17.13 -2.44
N ILE A 45 -3.81 -17.37 -3.32
CA ILE A 45 -2.89 -16.32 -3.78
C ILE A 45 -3.63 -15.58 -4.88
N HIS A 46 -4.00 -14.34 -4.62
CA HIS A 46 -4.55 -13.48 -5.66
C HIS A 46 -3.40 -13.05 -6.57
N CYS A 47 -3.16 -13.81 -7.64
CA CYS A 47 -2.21 -13.43 -8.66
C CYS A 47 -2.80 -12.28 -9.46
N TYR A 48 -2.26 -11.08 -9.30
CA TYR A 48 -2.51 -10.00 -10.24
C TYR A 48 -1.77 -10.30 -11.54
N PRO A 49 -2.35 -10.01 -12.71
CA PRO A 49 -1.62 -10.16 -13.97
C PRO A 49 -0.34 -9.33 -13.88
N THR A 50 0.79 -9.94 -14.22
CA THR A 50 2.04 -9.20 -14.39
C THR A 50 1.82 -8.20 -15.52
N TRP A 51 1.96 -6.91 -15.20
CA TRP A 51 1.85 -5.83 -16.18
C TRP A 51 3.24 -5.28 -16.48
N GLU A 52 3.44 -4.86 -17.72
CA GLU A 52 4.69 -4.23 -18.15
C GLU A 52 4.54 -2.71 -18.04
N LEU A 53 5.40 -2.08 -17.23
CA LEU A 53 5.35 -0.64 -16.98
C LEU A 53 5.50 0.17 -18.27
N GLU A 54 6.38 -0.25 -19.17
CA GLU A 54 6.58 0.43 -20.45
C GLU A 54 5.31 0.44 -21.31
N LYS A 55 4.56 -0.66 -21.35
CA LYS A 55 3.29 -0.74 -22.08
C LYS A 55 2.25 0.21 -21.48
N VAL A 56 2.16 0.29 -20.16
CA VAL A 56 1.23 1.20 -19.48
C VAL A 56 1.62 2.66 -19.72
N LEU A 57 2.90 3.00 -19.61
CA LEU A 57 3.38 4.36 -19.88
C LEU A 57 3.14 4.76 -21.34
N SER A 58 3.38 3.84 -22.29
CA SER A 58 3.06 4.04 -23.70
C SER A 58 1.56 4.30 -23.91
N ALA A 59 0.69 3.49 -23.30
CA ALA A 59 -0.76 3.69 -23.36
C ALA A 59 -1.22 5.02 -22.75
N LEU A 60 -0.55 5.53 -21.71
CA LEU A 60 -0.86 6.85 -21.14
C LEU A 60 -0.48 8.01 -22.07
N THR A 61 0.32 7.76 -23.11
CA THR A 61 0.64 8.75 -24.14
C THR A 61 -0.36 8.77 -25.31
N THR A 62 -1.23 7.77 -25.41
CA THR A 62 -2.26 7.67 -26.45
C THR A 62 -3.65 8.08 -25.93
N GLY A 63 -4.63 8.17 -26.82
CA GLY A 63 -6.03 8.39 -26.43
C GLY A 63 -6.54 7.20 -25.61
N PRO A 64 -7.35 7.41 -24.55
CA PRO A 64 -8.07 8.65 -24.18
C PRO A 64 -7.29 9.62 -23.27
N PHE A 65 -6.05 9.31 -22.90
CA PHE A 65 -5.25 10.06 -21.91
C PHE A 65 -4.52 11.30 -22.47
N LYS A 66 -4.65 11.54 -23.78
CA LYS A 66 -4.27 12.77 -24.50
C LYS A 66 -5.40 13.15 -25.47
N PRO A 67 -5.57 14.44 -25.83
CA PRO A 67 -4.85 15.64 -25.38
C PRO A 67 -5.25 16.08 -23.96
N LEU A 68 -4.31 16.66 -23.20
CA LEU A 68 -4.59 17.12 -21.82
C LEU A 68 -5.64 18.24 -21.74
N ARG A 69 -5.81 19.03 -22.81
CA ARG A 69 -6.78 20.14 -22.84
C ARG A 69 -8.21 19.69 -23.07
N THR A 70 -8.42 18.51 -23.67
CA THR A 70 -9.74 18.03 -24.11
C THR A 70 -10.15 16.70 -23.49
N THR A 71 -9.22 15.99 -22.84
CA THR A 71 -9.54 14.73 -22.14
C THR A 71 -10.50 14.96 -20.97
N SER A 72 -11.29 13.95 -20.62
CA SER A 72 -12.18 14.04 -19.47
C SER A 72 -11.38 14.11 -18.17
N LEU A 73 -11.94 14.81 -17.17
CA LEU A 73 -11.32 14.93 -15.85
C LEU A 73 -11.04 13.56 -15.21
N HIS A 74 -11.88 12.57 -15.48
CA HIS A 74 -11.73 11.20 -14.99
C HIS A 74 -10.46 10.53 -15.56
N PHE A 75 -10.23 10.59 -16.87
CA PHE A 75 -9.02 10.02 -17.48
C PHE A 75 -7.76 10.80 -17.06
N LEU A 76 -7.85 12.12 -16.93
CA LEU A 76 -6.76 12.93 -16.40
C LEU A 76 -6.40 12.53 -14.96
N THR A 77 -7.42 12.32 -14.12
CA THR A 77 -7.24 11.89 -12.73
C THR A 77 -6.54 10.55 -12.67
N TYR A 78 -6.97 9.56 -13.45
CA TYR A 78 -6.28 8.25 -13.47
C TYR A 78 -4.83 8.36 -13.91
N LYS A 79 -4.55 9.15 -14.94
CA LYS A 79 -3.18 9.37 -15.40
C LYS A 79 -2.33 9.99 -14.30
N VAL A 80 -2.82 11.05 -13.66
CA VAL A 80 -2.09 11.75 -12.60
C VAL A 80 -1.89 10.85 -11.38
N VAL A 81 -2.94 10.19 -10.89
CA VAL A 81 -2.87 9.30 -9.72
C VAL A 81 -1.95 8.11 -9.99
N PHE A 82 -2.01 7.51 -11.19
CA PHE A 82 -1.12 6.42 -11.56
C PHE A 82 0.35 6.87 -11.59
N LEU A 83 0.64 7.97 -12.29
CA LEU A 83 2.00 8.52 -12.37
C LEU A 83 2.53 8.92 -10.99
N LEU A 84 1.68 9.52 -10.16
CA LEU A 84 2.02 9.87 -8.79
C LEU A 84 2.31 8.64 -7.93
N ALA A 85 1.53 7.58 -8.08
CA ALA A 85 1.72 6.32 -7.35
C ALA A 85 3.07 5.67 -7.71
N ILE A 86 3.40 5.58 -9.00
CA ILE A 86 4.67 4.97 -9.44
C ILE A 86 5.89 5.84 -9.12
N ALA A 87 5.77 7.17 -9.21
CA ALA A 87 6.87 8.09 -8.94
C ALA A 87 7.20 8.17 -7.44
N SER A 88 6.19 8.04 -6.58
CA SER A 88 6.37 8.16 -5.13
C SER A 88 6.57 6.83 -4.40
N ALA A 89 6.22 5.70 -5.02
CA ALA A 89 6.20 4.38 -4.40
C ALA A 89 5.45 4.33 -3.05
N ARG A 90 4.45 5.20 -2.86
CA ARG A 90 3.65 5.30 -1.63
C ARG A 90 2.46 4.38 -1.64
N ARG A 91 1.96 4.07 -0.44
CA ARG A 91 0.74 3.27 -0.27
C ARG A 91 -0.50 4.07 -0.64
N ILE A 92 -1.55 3.35 -1.05
CA ILE A 92 -2.83 3.95 -1.45
C ILE A 92 -3.41 4.93 -0.40
N LEU A 93 -3.30 4.60 0.89
CA LEU A 93 -3.78 5.47 1.96
C LEU A 93 -2.96 6.76 2.11
N GLU A 94 -1.65 6.69 1.87
CA GLU A 94 -0.78 7.87 1.93
C GLU A 94 -1.02 8.80 0.73
N LEU A 95 -1.31 8.23 -0.44
CA LEU A 95 -1.73 9.01 -1.61
C LEU A 95 -3.10 9.67 -1.39
N ALA A 96 -4.05 8.95 -0.80
CA ALA A 96 -5.37 9.49 -0.46
C ALA A 96 -5.32 10.58 0.62
N ALA A 97 -4.27 10.58 1.44
CA ALA A 97 -4.06 11.60 2.46
C ALA A 97 -3.48 12.92 1.91
N LEU A 98 -2.99 12.94 0.66
CA LEU A 98 -2.46 14.17 0.07
C LEU A 98 -3.55 15.23 -0.03
N SER A 99 -3.18 16.47 0.30
CA SER A 99 -4.14 17.57 0.41
C SER A 99 -3.71 18.77 -0.44
N VAL A 100 -4.69 19.43 -1.06
CA VAL A 100 -4.50 20.68 -1.83
C VAL A 100 -4.72 21.94 -0.98
N ARG A 101 -4.90 21.79 0.34
CA ARG A 101 -5.05 22.92 1.27
C ARG A 101 -3.81 23.81 1.23
N LYS A 102 -4.01 25.11 1.51
CA LYS A 102 -2.93 26.11 1.55
C LYS A 102 -1.81 25.64 2.48
N GLY A 103 -0.59 25.59 1.95
CA GLY A 103 0.61 25.13 2.69
C GLY A 103 0.87 23.63 2.65
N LEU A 104 -0.04 22.80 2.12
CA LEU A 104 0.16 21.35 1.94
C LEU A 104 0.41 20.95 0.48
N CYS A 105 0.08 21.81 -0.48
CA CYS A 105 0.45 21.66 -1.88
C CYS A 105 1.11 22.95 -2.36
N ILE A 106 2.43 22.90 -2.59
CA ILE A 106 3.24 24.07 -2.90
C ILE A 106 3.91 23.84 -4.25
N PHE A 107 3.61 24.72 -5.20
CA PHE A 107 4.26 24.74 -6.50
C PHE A 107 5.46 25.69 -6.44
N HIS A 108 6.64 25.14 -6.69
CA HIS A 108 7.85 25.90 -6.96
C HIS A 108 8.12 25.88 -8.48
N HIS A 109 9.11 26.65 -8.93
CA HIS A 109 9.51 26.69 -10.33
C HIS A 109 10.11 25.34 -10.80
N ASP A 110 10.81 24.64 -9.91
CA ASP A 110 11.58 23.44 -10.18
C ASP A 110 10.93 22.15 -9.64
N ARG A 111 9.89 22.27 -8.80
CA ARG A 111 9.29 21.13 -8.10
C ARG A 111 7.89 21.42 -7.58
N VAL A 112 7.18 20.36 -7.23
CA VAL A 112 5.92 20.42 -6.47
C VAL A 112 6.12 19.66 -5.15
N VAL A 113 5.76 20.29 -4.04
CA VAL A 113 5.79 19.68 -2.71
C VAL A 113 4.37 19.38 -2.27
N LEU A 114 4.11 18.12 -1.94
CA LEU A 114 2.81 17.59 -1.53
C LEU A 114 2.92 16.95 -0.15
N CYS A 115 2.14 17.46 0.80
CA CYS A 115 2.13 17.00 2.18
C CYS A 115 0.82 16.25 2.47
N PRO A 116 0.87 15.13 3.21
CA PRO A 116 -0.33 14.50 3.75
C PRO A 116 -1.08 15.45 4.70
N ASP A 117 -2.40 15.26 4.81
CA ASP A 117 -3.19 15.92 5.83
C ASP A 117 -2.65 15.57 7.23
N PRO A 118 -2.37 16.54 8.12
CA PRO A 118 -1.85 16.26 9.46
C PRO A 118 -2.74 15.36 10.32
N THR A 119 -4.03 15.25 9.99
CA THR A 119 -4.98 14.37 10.66
C THR A 119 -4.86 12.90 10.22
N PHE A 120 -4.16 12.63 9.11
CA PHE A 120 -3.93 11.28 8.63
C PHE A 120 -2.96 10.51 9.52
N MET A 121 -3.37 9.32 9.96
CA MET A 121 -2.55 8.43 10.78
C MET A 121 -1.98 7.28 9.94
N PRO A 122 -0.68 7.27 9.63
CA PRO A 122 -0.06 6.19 8.87
C PRO A 122 -0.02 4.90 9.69
N LYS A 123 0.04 3.76 8.99
CA LYS A 123 0.13 2.44 9.62
C LYS A 123 1.35 2.33 10.56
N ILE A 124 2.46 2.93 10.17
CA ILE A 124 3.64 3.08 11.04
C ILE A 124 3.59 4.49 11.59
N ASN A 125 3.14 4.60 12.83
CA ASN A 125 2.81 5.89 13.42
C ASN A 125 4.04 6.58 14.03
N SER A 126 4.99 6.98 13.19
CA SER A 126 6.17 7.76 13.62
C SER A 126 6.14 9.18 13.05
N VAL A 127 6.88 10.09 13.69
CA VAL A 127 7.03 11.50 13.25
C VAL A 127 7.48 11.57 11.80
N PHE A 128 8.45 10.74 11.42
CA PHE A 128 8.95 10.64 10.05
C PHE A 128 7.84 10.34 9.04
N HIS A 129 7.04 9.28 9.27
CA HIS A 129 6.00 8.87 8.33
C HIS A 129 4.81 9.85 8.28
N ARG A 130 4.54 10.61 9.34
CA ARG A 130 3.49 11.63 9.37
C ARG A 130 3.87 12.89 8.59
N ALA A 131 5.12 13.31 8.70
CA ALA A 131 5.62 14.55 8.11
C ALA A 131 6.33 14.35 6.77
N GLN A 132 6.25 13.15 6.18
CA GLN A 132 7.00 12.86 4.96
C GLN A 132 6.39 13.57 3.74
N GLU A 133 7.05 14.63 3.30
CA GLU A 133 6.70 15.37 2.10
C GLU A 133 6.98 14.55 0.84
N LEU A 134 6.11 14.68 -0.16
CA LEU A 134 6.26 14.11 -1.48
C LEU A 134 6.74 15.22 -2.41
N ILE A 135 7.97 15.09 -2.92
CA ILE A 135 8.58 16.08 -3.79
C ILE A 135 8.60 15.52 -5.21
N LEU A 136 7.93 16.21 -6.12
CA LEU A 136 7.95 15.92 -7.55
C LEU A 136 8.84 16.96 -8.24
N PRO A 137 10.06 16.61 -8.64
CA PRO A 137 10.89 17.53 -9.41
C PRO A 137 10.31 17.77 -10.80
N ASN A 138 10.71 18.86 -11.43
CA ASN A 138 10.46 19.07 -12.84
C ASN A 138 11.31 18.08 -13.65
N PHE A 139 10.65 17.25 -14.45
CA PHE A 139 11.30 16.25 -15.32
C PHE A 139 11.57 16.78 -16.73
N CYS A 140 11.13 18.00 -17.04
CA CYS A 140 11.33 18.65 -18.33
C CYS A 140 12.22 19.88 -18.13
N SER A 141 13.52 19.68 -18.32
CA SER A 141 14.56 20.70 -18.45
C SER A 141 15.07 20.74 -19.88
#